data_AF-A0A4Q9NBM2-F1
#
_entry.id   AF-A0A4Q9NBM2-F1
#
_cell.length_a   1.000
_cell.length_b   1.000
_cell.length_c   1.000
_cell.angle_alpha   90.00
_cell.angle_beta   90.00
_cell.angle_gamma   90.00
#
_symmetry.space_group_name_H-M   'P 1'
#
loop_
_entity.id
_entity.type
_entity.pdbx_description
1 polymer ?
#
loop_
_entity_poly.entity_id
_entity_poly.type
_entity_poly.pdbx_seq_one_letter_code
_entity_poly.pdbx_strand_id
1 'polypeptide(L)'
;KTTSGGHDLENKKCECTECAEIRRSTGCENPNECMGKASQFLATLPPRWDPRGVHPEDYENGEDEEDPPEENAKWFERKVTTNGHLGNAFRIF
;
A
#
# COMPACT_ATOMS: atom_id res chain seq x y z
N LYS A 1 19.15 16.19 16.02
CA LYS A 1 18.32 15.79 17.18
C LYS A 1 17.94 14.31 17.03
N THR A 2 18.44 13.42 17.87
CA THR A 2 18.10 11.98 17.86
C THR A 2 16.77 11.74 18.56
N THR A 3 15.76 11.28 17.83
CA THR A 3 14.50 10.83 18.42
C THR A 3 14.63 9.39 18.90
N SER A 4 13.82 9.04 19.91
CA SER A 4 13.74 7.75 20.60
C SER A 4 13.86 6.57 19.62
N GLY A 5 14.98 5.83 19.70
CA GLY A 5 15.34 4.76 18.76
C GLY A 5 16.74 4.89 18.15
N GLY A 6 17.47 5.98 18.43
CA GLY A 6 18.83 6.18 17.90
C GLY A 6 18.87 6.54 16.41
N HIS A 7 17.72 6.91 15.86
CA HIS A 7 17.61 7.38 14.48
C HIS A 7 18.08 8.83 14.37
N ASP A 8 18.89 9.11 13.34
CA ASP A 8 19.44 10.43 13.03
C ASP A 8 18.93 10.88 11.66
N LEU A 9 18.09 11.92 11.69
CA LEU A 9 17.42 12.48 10.51
C LEU A 9 18.36 13.35 9.64
N GLU A 10 19.43 13.88 10.22
CA GLU A 10 20.36 14.77 9.52
C GLU A 10 21.53 13.98 8.90
N ASN A 11 21.86 12.83 9.49
CA ASN A 11 22.91 11.96 8.98
C ASN A 11 22.41 11.06 7.84
N LYS A 12 22.92 11.29 6.62
CA LYS A 12 22.68 10.45 5.44
C LYS A 12 23.13 8.99 5.63
N LYS A 13 24.07 8.77 6.55
CA LYS A 13 24.62 7.46 6.93
C LYS A 13 24.13 7.03 8.32
N CYS A 14 22.88 7.31 8.67
CA CYS A 14 22.31 6.81 9.92
C CYS A 14 22.47 5.28 10.02
N GLU A 15 23.04 4.79 11.11
CA GLU A 15 23.37 3.37 11.33
C GLU A 15 22.31 2.64 12.18
N CYS A 16 21.13 3.22 12.37
CA CYS A 16 20.05 2.52 13.08
C CYS A 16 19.65 1.25 12.31
N THR A 17 19.11 0.29 13.05
CA THR A 17 18.69 -1.02 12.52
C THR A 17 17.76 -0.90 11.32
N GLU A 18 16.77 0.00 11.39
CA GLU A 18 15.84 0.24 10.28
C GLU A 18 16.56 0.74 9.02
N CYS A 19 17.44 1.75 9.15
CA CYS A 19 18.18 2.26 8.00
C CYS A 19 19.15 1.22 7.41
N ALA A 20 19.75 0.37 8.25
CA ALA A 20 20.59 -0.73 7.79
C ALA A 20 19.78 -1.80 7.04
N GLU A 21 18.58 -2.12 7.52
CA GLU A 21 17.67 -3.07 6.86
C GLU A 21 17.15 -2.54 5.53
N ILE A 22 16.72 -1.27 5.47
CA ILE A 22 16.26 -0.63 4.23
C ILE A 22 17.38 -0.64 3.17
N ARG A 23 18.62 -0.32 3.56
CA ARG A 23 19.77 -0.41 2.65
C ARG A 23 19.95 -1.83 2.11
N ARG A 24 19.82 -2.84 2.96
CA ARG A 24 19.98 -4.25 2.58
C ARG A 24 18.85 -4.75 1.68
N SER A 25 17.60 -4.37 1.97
CA SER A 25 16.42 -4.89 1.25
C SER A 25 16.12 -4.16 -0.06
N THR A 26 16.37 -2.84 -0.10
CA THR A 26 16.00 -2.00 -1.25
C THR A 26 17.21 -1.52 -2.07
N GLY A 27 18.41 -1.53 -1.50
CA GLY A 27 19.60 -0.93 -2.10
C GLY A 27 19.64 0.60 -2.07
N CYS A 28 18.68 1.30 -1.44
CA CYS A 28 18.71 2.76 -1.32
C CYS A 28 19.90 3.21 -0.44
N GLU A 29 20.79 4.05 -0.97
CA GLU A 29 21.98 4.55 -0.25
C GLU A 29 21.65 5.51 0.90
N ASN A 30 20.58 6.29 0.73
CA ASN A 30 20.14 7.31 1.69
C ASN A 30 18.66 7.12 2.09
N PRO A 31 18.37 6.20 3.02
CA PRO A 31 17.00 5.88 3.45
C PRO A 31 16.18 7.10 3.88
N ASN A 32 16.80 8.07 4.57
CA ASN A 32 16.13 9.29 5.03
C ASN A 32 15.57 10.11 3.86
N GLU A 33 16.38 10.37 2.84
CA GLU A 33 15.95 11.12 1.66
C GLU A 33 14.94 10.32 0.83
N CYS A 34 15.15 9.01 0.67
CA CYS A 34 14.22 8.11 -0.03
C CYS A 34 12.82 8.16 0.61
N MET A 35 12.73 7.97 1.93
CA MET A 35 11.46 7.98 2.68
C MET A 35 10.83 9.37 2.72
N GLY A 36 11.64 10.42 2.83
CA GLY A 36 11.17 11.81 2.73
C GLY A 36 10.53 12.09 1.37
N LYS A 37 11.14 11.62 0.28
CA LYS A 37 10.60 11.80 -1.07
C LYS A 37 9.34 10.97 -1.30
N ALA A 38 9.32 9.72 -0.83
CA ALA A 38 8.13 8.87 -0.87
C ALA A 38 6.96 9.53 -0.13
N SER A 39 7.22 10.09 1.05
CA SER A 39 6.21 10.81 1.85
C SER A 39 5.66 12.03 1.11
N GLN A 40 6.52 12.81 0.45
CA GLN A 40 6.10 13.93 -0.39
C GLN A 40 5.24 13.47 -1.57
N PHE A 41 5.62 12.38 -2.24
CA PHE A 41 4.84 11.84 -3.35
C PHE A 41 3.46 11.38 -2.90
N LEU A 42 3.38 10.62 -1.80
CA LEU A 42 2.11 10.17 -1.24
C LEU A 42 1.21 11.35 -0.84
N ALA A 43 1.79 12.45 -0.32
CA ALA A 43 1.04 13.66 0.01
C ALA A 43 0.42 14.38 -1.21
N THR A 44 0.81 14.03 -2.44
CA THR A 44 0.20 14.58 -3.67
C THR A 44 -0.96 13.73 -4.20
N LEU A 45 -1.17 12.53 -3.66
CA LEU A 45 -2.21 11.64 -4.15
C LEU A 45 -3.59 12.16 -3.75
N PRO A 46 -4.56 12.20 -4.67
CA PRO A 46 -5.96 12.43 -4.30
C PRO A 46 -6.43 11.34 -3.33
N PRO A 47 -7.43 11.62 -2.47
CA PRO A 47 -7.89 10.67 -1.46
C PRO A 47 -8.25 9.28 -2.01
N ARG A 48 -8.86 9.23 -3.20
CA ARG A 48 -9.22 7.98 -3.88
C ARG A 48 -8.01 7.10 -4.22
N TRP A 49 -6.82 7.67 -4.34
CA TRP A 49 -5.60 6.96 -4.75
C TRP A 49 -4.56 6.86 -3.64
N ASP A 50 -4.80 7.48 -2.48
CA ASP A 50 -3.88 7.42 -1.35
C ASP A 50 -4.07 6.09 -0.61
N PRO A 51 -3.15 5.12 -0.70
CA PRO A 51 -3.31 3.79 -0.10
C PRO A 51 -3.38 3.81 1.43
N ARG A 52 -3.15 4.97 2.07
CA ARG A 52 -3.28 5.16 3.51
C ARG A 52 -4.71 5.53 3.93
N GLY A 53 -5.56 5.87 2.96
CA GLY A 53 -6.97 6.14 3.17
C GLY A 53 -7.77 4.85 3.35
N VAL A 54 -9.08 5.01 3.55
CA VAL A 54 -10.02 3.89 3.55
C VAL A 54 -10.48 3.64 2.11
N HIS A 55 -10.30 2.43 1.62
CA HIS A 55 -10.67 2.02 0.27
C HIS A 55 -11.80 0.99 0.28
N PRO A 56 -12.57 0.87 -0.81
CA PRO A 56 -13.61 -0.16 -0.92
C PRO A 56 -13.08 -1.58 -0.68
N GLU A 57 -11.85 -1.87 -1.10
CA GLU A 57 -11.19 -3.17 -0.96
C GLU A 57 -10.96 -3.54 0.52
N ASP A 58 -10.83 -2.55 1.43
CA ASP A 58 -10.66 -2.79 2.87
C ASP A 58 -11.91 -3.42 3.52
N TYR A 59 -13.06 -3.29 2.87
CA TYR A 59 -14.34 -3.83 3.32
C TYR A 59 -14.73 -5.15 2.63
N GLU A 60 -14.01 -5.60 1.61
CA GLU A 60 -14.32 -6.82 0.85
C GLU A 60 -14.10 -8.13 1.62
N ASN A 61 -13.43 -8.06 2.78
CA ASN A 61 -13.17 -9.19 3.65
C ASN A 61 -13.82 -9.05 5.03
N GLY A 62 -14.73 -8.06 5.18
CA GLY A 62 -15.66 -8.05 6.28
C GLY A 62 -16.48 -9.34 6.25
N GLU A 63 -16.62 -9.99 7.41
CA GLU A 63 -17.51 -11.12 7.59
C GLU A 63 -18.94 -10.60 7.38
N ASP A 64 -19.37 -10.57 6.12
CA ASP A 64 -20.77 -10.47 5.78
C ASP A 64 -21.41 -11.76 6.33
N GLU A 65 -22.01 -11.67 7.53
CA GLU A 65 -23.09 -12.56 7.97
C GLU A 65 -24.28 -12.34 7.03
N GLU A 66 -24.09 -12.67 5.77
CA GLU A 66 -25.08 -12.55 4.72
C GLU A 66 -25.98 -13.80 4.82
N ASP A 67 -27.26 -13.56 5.17
CA ASP A 67 -28.29 -14.62 5.26
C ASP A 67 -28.21 -15.52 4.03
N PRO A 68 -28.15 -16.85 4.20
CA PRO A 68 -27.95 -17.77 3.08
C PRO A 68 -29.01 -17.52 1.99
N PRO A 69 -28.61 -17.60 0.72
CA PRO A 69 -29.46 -17.26 -0.39
C PRO A 69 -30.63 -18.25 -0.42
N GLU A 70 -31.80 -17.79 -0.88
CA GLU A 70 -33.00 -18.62 -1.02
C GLU A 70 -32.68 -19.96 -1.70
N GLU A 71 -33.45 -21.01 -1.39
CA GLU A 71 -33.28 -22.33 -2.00
C GLU A 71 -33.25 -22.15 -3.54
N ASN A 72 -32.07 -22.37 -4.17
CA ASN A 72 -31.72 -22.17 -5.59
C ASN A 72 -31.09 -20.83 -6.03
N ALA A 73 -30.94 -19.84 -5.15
CA ALA A 73 -30.17 -18.63 -5.44
C ALA A 73 -28.67 -18.88 -5.19
N LYS A 74 -27.82 -18.34 -6.08
CA LYS A 74 -26.36 -18.35 -5.91
C LYS A 74 -25.90 -16.95 -5.54
N TRP A 75 -25.01 -16.86 -4.57
CA TRP A 75 -24.30 -15.60 -4.30
C TRP A 75 -23.63 -15.10 -5.57
N PHE A 76 -23.84 -13.83 -5.87
CA PHE A 76 -23.03 -13.17 -6.88
C PHE A 76 -21.62 -12.97 -6.29
N GLU A 77 -20.63 -13.62 -6.88
CA GLU A 77 -19.23 -13.43 -6.52
C GLU A 77 -18.81 -12.00 -6.90
N ARG A 78 -18.83 -11.09 -5.91
CA ARG A 78 -18.48 -9.67 -6.08
C ARG A 78 -16.98 -9.43 -6.28
N LYS A 79 -16.13 -10.40 -5.96
CA LYS A 79 -14.67 -10.35 -6.12
C LYS A 79 -14.28 -10.63 -7.58
N VAL A 80 -14.65 -9.74 -8.49
CA VAL A 80 -14.15 -9.78 -9.87
C VAL A 80 -12.74 -9.19 -9.89
N THR A 81 -11.77 -9.98 -9.45
CA THR A 81 -10.35 -9.66 -9.66
C THR A 81 -10.01 -9.97 -11.11
N THR A 82 -10.02 -8.94 -11.96
CA THR A 82 -9.49 -9.07 -13.32
C THR A 82 -7.98 -9.26 -13.23
N ASN A 83 -7.53 -10.50 -13.40
CA ASN A 83 -6.12 -10.83 -13.50
C ASN A 83 -5.64 -10.59 -14.94
N GLY A 84 -4.58 -9.79 -15.10
CA GLY A 84 -4.00 -9.50 -16.40
C GLY A 84 -3.23 -8.19 -16.44
N HIS A 85 -2.43 -7.99 -17.48
CA HIS A 85 -1.73 -6.74 -17.71
C HIS A 85 -2.74 -5.60 -17.92
N LEU A 86 -2.46 -4.38 -17.46
CA LEU A 86 -3.35 -3.21 -17.61
C LEU A 86 -3.80 -2.99 -19.08
N GLY A 87 -2.96 -3.39 -20.04
CA GLY A 87 -3.28 -3.41 -21.47
C GLY A 87 -4.48 -4.28 -21.87
N ASN A 88 -4.84 -5.30 -21.08
CA ASN A 88 -6.02 -6.13 -21.31
C ASN A 88 -7.32 -5.36 -21.05
N ALA A 89 -7.32 -4.37 -20.15
CA ALA A 89 -8.48 -3.50 -19.91
C ALA A 89 -8.72 -2.53 -21.06
N PHE A 90 -7.68 -2.18 -21.83
CA PHE A 90 -7.76 -1.24 -22.95
C PHE A 90 -8.09 -1.87 -24.30
N ARG A 91 -8.22 -3.21 -24.41
CA ARG A 91 -8.52 -3.91 -25.66
C ARG A 91 -9.95 -3.73 -26.19
N ILE A 92 -10.79 -2.95 -25.51
CA ILE A 92 -12.16 -2.64 -25.94
C ILE A 92 -12.18 -1.38 -26.83
N PHE A 93 -11.02 -0.78 -27.12
CA PHE A 93 -10.85 0.27 -28.12
C PHE A 93 -9.70 -0.05 -29.09
#